data_AF-A0A356PAI4-F1
#
_entry.id   AF-A0A356PAI4-F1
#
_cell.length_a   1.000
_cell.length_b   1.000
_cell.length_c   1.000
_cell.angle_alpha   90.00
_cell.angle_beta   90.00
_cell.angle_gamma   90.00
#
_symmetry.space_group_name_H-M   'P 1'
#
loop_
_entity.id
_entity.type
_entity.pdbx_description
1 polymer ?
#
loop_
_entity_poly.entity_id
_entity_poly.type
_entity_poly.pdbx_seq_one_letter_code
_entity_poly.pdbx_strand_id
1 'polypeptide(L)' 'MFTEDRGLLIKSLLRLSYSLGIALANCARKDILLSLSRLNAEVANYAKGGLDLMIKEDWLERTPEAPNRKDLRNQHE' A
#
# COMPACT_ATOMS: atom_id res chain seq x y z
N MET A 1 -12.69 -15.58 -15.20
CA MET A 1 -12.14 -14.47 -16.01
C MET A 1 -11.90 -13.22 -15.15
N PHE A 2 -12.89 -12.67 -14.42
CA PHE A 2 -12.72 -11.46 -13.58
C PHE A 2 -11.78 -11.59 -12.36
N THR A 3 -11.52 -12.80 -11.85
CA THR A 3 -10.69 -13.02 -10.65
C THR A 3 -9.19 -12.98 -10.93
N GLU A 4 -8.76 -13.35 -12.14
CA GLU A 4 -7.34 -13.29 -12.53
C GLU A 4 -6.87 -11.85 -12.69
N ASP A 5 -7.70 -10.99 -13.29
CA ASP A 5 -7.39 -9.57 -13.48
C ASP A 5 -7.25 -8.83 -12.14
N ARG A 6 -8.15 -9.09 -11.17
CA ARG A 6 -8.04 -8.53 -9.81
C ARG A 6 -6.76 -8.99 -9.11
N GLY A 7 -6.40 -10.26 -9.26
CA GLY A 7 -5.15 -10.81 -8.73
C GLY A 7 -3.89 -10.21 -9.38
N LEU A 8 -3.95 -9.88 -10.68
CA LEU A 8 -2.86 -9.21 -11.39
C LEU A 8 -2.63 -7.79 -10.90
N LEU A 9 -3.69 -7.04 -10.57
CA LEU A 9 -3.60 -5.69 -10.01
C LEU A 9 -2.90 -5.69 -8.64
N ILE A 10 -3.26 -6.64 -7.76
CA ILE A 10 -2.62 -6.76 -6.44
C ILE A 10 -1.14 -7.14 -6.58
N LYS A 11 -0.83 -8.10 -7.46
CA LYS A 11 0.55 -8.57 -7.70
C LYS A 11 1.43 -7.48 -8.32
N SER A 12 0.89 -6.67 -9.23
CA SER A 12 1.64 -5.59 -9.87
C SER A 12 1.97 -4.46 -8.88
N LEU A 13 1.02 -4.08 -8.03
CA LEU A 13 1.21 -3.11 -6.94
C LEU A 13 2.27 -3.57 -5.94
N LEU A 14 2.19 -4.81 -5.46
CA LEU A 14 3.19 -5.39 -4.56
C LEU A 14 4.59 -5.42 -5.19
N ARG A 15 4.69 -5.80 -6.47
CA ARG A 15 5.95 -5.85 -7.20
C ARG A 15 6.59 -4.47 -7.34
N LEU A 16 5.81 -3.44 -7.67
CA LEU A 16 6.31 -2.07 -7.83
C LEU A 16 6.92 -1.55 -6.52
N SER A 17 6.16 -1.64 -5.42
CA SER A 17 6.61 -1.21 -4.10
C SER A 17 7.89 -1.93 -3.64
N TYR A 18 7.96 -3.24 -3.85
CA TYR A 18 9.15 -4.04 -3.54
C TYR A 18 10.37 -3.59 -4.34
N SER A 19 10.22 -3.38 -5.66
CA SER A 19 11.32 -2.98 -6.53
C SER A 19 11.89 -1.60 -6.19
N LEU A 20 11.05 -0.64 -5.79
CA LEU A 20 11.47 0.69 -5.37
C LEU A 20 12.23 0.65 -4.04
N GLY A 21 11.79 -0.19 -3.10
CA GLY A 21 12.51 -0.41 -1.83
C GLY A 21 13.92 -0.95 -2.05
N ILE A 22 14.07 -1.94 -2.94
CA ILE A 22 15.38 -2.48 -3.33
C ILE A 22 16.22 -1.42 -4.05
N ALA A 23 15.62 -0.62 -4.96
CA ALA A 23 16.32 0.44 -5.67
C ALA A 23 16.86 1.50 -4.71
N LEU A 24 16.07 1.90 -3.70
CA LEU A 24 16.49 2.81 -2.64
C LEU A 24 17.64 2.24 -1.81
N ALA A 25 17.55 0.97 -1.40
CA ALA A 25 18.58 0.31 -0.61
C ALA A 25 19.93 0.19 -1.34
N ASN A 26 19.90 0.03 -2.67
CA ASN A 26 21.11 -0.09 -3.49
C ASN A 26 21.62 1.26 -4.03
N CYS A 27 20.96 2.39 -3.75
CA CYS A 27 21.35 3.68 -4.29
C CYS A 27 22.39 4.37 -3.39
N ALA A 28 23.64 4.43 -3.84
CA ALA A 28 24.71 5.15 -3.13
C ALA A 28 24.73 6.67 -3.43
N ARG A 29 24.05 7.11 -4.51
CA ARG A 29 24.05 8.50 -4.99
C ARG A 29 22.93 9.31 -4.33
N LYS A 30 23.29 10.39 -3.62
CA LYS A 30 22.36 11.18 -2.78
C LYS A 30 21.27 11.92 -3.55
N ASP A 31 21.63 12.48 -4.70
CA ASP A 31 20.72 13.19 -5.61
C ASP A 31 19.61 12.27 -6.15
N ILE A 32 19.99 11.06 -6.54
CA ILE A 32 19.06 10.03 -7.01
C ILE A 32 18.28 9.45 -5.85
N LEU A 33 18.92 9.21 -4.71
CA LEU A 33 18.25 8.71 -3.50
C LEU A 33 17.10 9.64 -3.08
N LEU A 34 17.31 10.96 -3.11
CA LEU A 34 16.27 11.94 -2.79
C LEU A 34 15.12 11.90 -3.81
N SER A 35 15.44 11.79 -5.10
CA SER A 35 14.47 11.73 -6.18
C SER A 35 13.63 10.44 -6.11
N LEU A 36 14.28 9.30 -5.88
CA LEU A 36 13.62 8.01 -5.66
C LEU A 36 12.76 8.01 -4.40
N SER A 37 13.20 8.68 -3.34
CA SER A 37 12.43 8.77 -2.09
C SER A 37 11.13 9.56 -2.28
N ARG A 38 11.18 10.66 -3.05
CA ARG A 38 9.96 11.40 -3.46
C ARG A 38 9.03 10.53 -4.29
N LEU A 39 9.56 9.88 -5.33
CA LEU A 39 8.80 8.97 -6.18
C LEU A 39 8.15 7.84 -5.36
N ASN A 40 8.89 7.25 -4.43
CA ASN A 40 8.39 6.18 -3.57
C ASN A 40 7.22 6.65 -2.70
N ALA A 41 7.29 7.88 -2.16
CA ALA A 41 6.18 8.46 -1.40
C ALA A 41 4.93 8.70 -2.27
N GLU A 42 5.11 9.18 -3.50
CA GLU A 42 4.00 9.35 -4.45
C GLU A 42 3.36 8.00 -4.81
N VAL A 43 4.17 7.00 -5.15
CA VAL A 43 3.69 5.64 -5.44
C VAL A 43 2.97 5.03 -4.25
N ALA A 44 3.43 5.25 -3.02
CA ALA A 44 2.76 4.78 -1.82
C ALA A 44 1.35 5.40 -1.67
N ASN A 45 1.19 6.69 -1.98
CA ASN A 45 -0.13 7.33 -1.97
C ASN A 45 -1.07 6.76 -3.03
N TYR A 46 -0.57 6.52 -4.25
CA TYR A 46 -1.37 5.86 -5.29
C TYR A 46 -1.73 4.41 -4.91
N ALA A 47 -0.79 3.68 -4.33
CA ALA A 47 -1.01 2.32 -3.86
C ALA A 47 -2.09 2.26 -2.78
N LYS A 48 -2.11 3.21 -1.84
CA LYS A 48 -3.15 3.34 -0.83
C LYS A 48 -4.52 3.58 -1.47
N GLY A 49 -4.62 4.53 -2.40
CA GLY A 49 -5.87 4.78 -3.12
C GLY A 49 -6.37 3.55 -3.89
N GLY A 50 -5.46 2.79 -4.51
CA GLY A 50 -5.77 1.51 -5.13
C GLY A 50 -6.28 0.48 -4.12
N LEU A 51 -5.65 0.38 -2.95
CA LEU A 51 -6.06 -0.52 -1.87
C LEU A 51 -7.46 -0.17 -1.34
N ASP A 52 -7.72 1.11 -1.09
CA ASP A 52 -9.01 1.61 -0.60
C ASP A 52 -10.14 1.31 -1.61
N LEU A 53 -9.87 1.45 -2.90
CA LEU A 53 -10.80 1.06 -3.96
C LEU A 53 -11.06 -0.45 -3.99
N MET A 54 -10.01 -1.26 -3.86
CA MET A 54 -10.15 -2.72 -3.83
C MET A 54 -10.94 -3.20 -2.60
N ILE A 55 -10.80 -2.54 -1.45
CA ILE A 55 -11.61 -2.82 -0.26
C ILE A 55 -13.06 -2.39 -0.48
N LYS A 56 -13.29 -1.21 -1.07
CA LYS A 56 -14.63 -0.69 -1.35
C LYS A 56 -15.42 -1.60 -2.30
N GLU A 57 -14.76 -2.16 -3.31
CA GLU A 57 -15.36 -3.04 -4.31
C GLU A 57 -15.40 -4.52 -3.88
N ASP A 58 -15.03 -4.83 -2.62
CA ASP A 58 -14.99 -6.19 -2.07
C ASP A 58 -14.03 -7.13 -2.84
N TRP A 59 -12.95 -6.57 -3.40
CA TRP A 59 -11.88 -7.34 -4.05
C TRP A 59 -10.76 -7.69 -3.09
N LEU A 60 -10.64 -6.94 -1.99
CA LEU A 60 -9.70 -7.17 -0.90
C LEU A 60 -10.43 -7.04 0.44
N GLU A 61 -10.29 -8.04 1.30
CA GLU A 61 -10.82 -7.96 2.66
C GLU A 61 -10.06 -6.89 3.47
N ARG A 62 -10.80 -6.09 4.26
CA ARG A 62 -10.16 -5.18 5.21
C ARG A 62 -9.46 -6.03 6.27
N THR A 63 -8.15 -5.86 6.40
CA THR A 63 -7.39 -6.55 7.45
C THR A 63 -7.96 -6.17 8.82
N PRO A 64 -8.03 -7.10 9.79
CA PRO A 64 -8.48 -6.78 11.14
C PRO A 64 -7.53 -5.74 11.74
N GLU A 65 -8.04 -4.51 11.89
CA GLU A 65 -7.29 -3.43 12.51
C GLU A 65 -7.25 -3.65 14.02
N ALA A 66 -6.14 -3.26 14.65
CA ALA A 66 -6.08 -3.27 16.11
C ALA A 66 -7.27 -2.49 16.67
N PRO A 67 -8.00 -3.02 17.66
CA PRO A 67 -9.15 -2.34 18.23
C PRO A 67 -8.80 -0.92 18.64
N ASN A 68 -9.53 0.06 18.12
CA ASN A 68 -9.32 1.44 18.50
C ASN A 68 -9.67 1.59 19.99
N ARG A 69 -8.66 1.85 20.82
CA ARG A 69 -8.82 1.97 22.28
C ARG A 69 -9.83 3.06 22.69
N LYS A 70 -10.04 4.06 21.84
CA LYS A 70 -11.06 5.11 22.07
C LYS A 70 -12.48 4.58 21.83
N ASP A 71 -12.66 3.75 20.81
CA ASP A 71 -13.95 3.17 20.47
C ASP A 71 -14.33 2.08 21.49
N LEU A 72 -13.36 1.31 21.99
CA LEU A 72 -13.56 0.34 23.07
C LEU A 72 -13.99 0.99 24.40
N ARG A 73 -13.47 2.17 24.73
CA ARG A 73 -13.83 2.89 25.95
C ARG A 73 -15.29 3.34 25.94
N ASN A 74 -15.81 3.69 24.77
CA ASN A 74 -17.19 4.14 24.59
C ASN A 74 -18.20 2.98 24.41
N GLN A 75 -17.73 1.72 24.30
CA GLN A 75 -18.61 0.53 24.26
C GLN A 75 -18.95 -0.04 25.65
N HIS A 76 -18.31 0.48 26.70
CA HIS A 76 -18.50 0.08 28.10
C HIS A 76 -19.12 1.20 28.97
N GLU A 77 -19.71 2.23 28.34
CA GLU A 77 -20.62 3.23 28.96
C GLU A 77 -22.02 3.06 28.38
#